data_AF-A0AAU5CNH7-F1
#
_entry.id   AF-A0AAU5CNH7-F1
#
_cell.length_a   1.000
_cell.length_b   1.000
_cell.length_c   1.000
_cell.angle_alpha   90.00
_cell.angle_beta   90.00
_cell.angle_gamma   90.00
#
_symmetry.space_group_name_H-M   'P 1'
#
loop_
_entity.id
_entity.type
_entity.pdbx_description
1 polymer ?
#
loop_
_entity_poly.entity_id
_entity_poly.type
_entity_poly.pdbx_seq_one_letter_code
_entity_poly.pdbx_strand_id
1 'polypeptide(L)' 'MPPLCHQNWRKNHEETRITLRLPTDLHSWLTAQAKTNRRSLNSEILHRIEGDFRTATANTESP' A
#
# COMPACT_ATOMS: atom_id res chain seq x y z
N MET A 1 13.18 27.70 -30.60
CA MET A 1 13.10 26.23 -30.51
C MET A 1 13.73 25.78 -29.19
N PRO A 2 12.95 25.36 -28.19
CA PRO A 2 13.46 24.65 -27.01
C PRO A 2 13.48 23.13 -27.25
N PRO A 3 14.38 22.36 -26.62
CA PRO A 3 14.46 20.92 -26.85
C PRO A 3 13.31 20.19 -26.15
N LEU A 4 12.60 19.35 -26.92
CA LEU A 4 11.64 18.38 -26.42
C LEU A 4 12.41 17.19 -25.82
N CYS A 5 12.92 17.36 -24.60
CA CYS A 5 13.35 16.22 -23.79
C CYS A 5 12.09 15.51 -23.28
N HIS A 6 11.88 14.29 -23.80
CA HIS A 6 11.20 13.16 -23.19
C HIS A 6 10.78 13.39 -21.74
N GLN A 7 9.50 13.22 -21.41
CA GLN A 7 9.03 12.42 -20.26
C GLN A 7 7.49 12.42 -20.24
N ASN A 8 6.95 11.61 -21.14
CA ASN A 8 5.66 10.98 -20.98
C ASN A 8 5.73 10.00 -19.79
N TRP A 9 4.62 9.79 -19.07
CA TRP A 9 4.35 8.73 -18.07
C TRP A 9 4.43 9.03 -16.56
N ARG A 10 3.95 10.20 -16.11
CA ARG A 10 3.25 10.22 -14.81
C ARG A 10 1.78 9.89 -15.07
N LYS A 11 1.45 8.61 -15.26
CA LYS A 11 0.15 8.15 -14.74
C LYS A 11 0.25 8.43 -13.24
N ASN A 12 -0.37 9.52 -12.79
CA ASN A 12 -0.43 9.84 -11.38
C ASN A 12 -1.16 8.66 -10.72
N HIS A 13 -0.41 7.72 -10.13
CA HIS A 13 -0.96 6.90 -9.08
C HIS A 13 -1.32 7.91 -7.99
N GLU A 14 -2.61 8.18 -7.84
CA GLU A 14 -3.11 9.11 -6.83
C GLU A 14 -2.91 8.46 -5.46
N GLU A 15 -1.70 8.58 -4.93
CA GLU A 15 -1.33 8.09 -3.61
C GLU A 15 -1.90 9.05 -2.56
N THR A 16 -2.88 8.57 -1.80
CA THR A 16 -3.43 9.33 -0.69
C THR A 16 -2.58 9.12 0.56
N ARG A 17 -1.92 10.19 1.02
CA ARG A 17 -1.17 10.15 2.28
C ARG A 17 -2.13 10.25 3.46
N ILE A 18 -2.12 9.24 4.32
CA ILE A 18 -2.91 9.22 5.56
C ILE A 18 -2.00 9.13 6.79
N THR A 19 -2.45 9.70 7.90
CA THR A 19 -1.81 9.52 9.21
C THR A 19 -2.66 8.55 10.03
N LEU A 20 -2.18 7.31 10.17
CA LEU A 20 -2.85 6.27 10.96
C LEU A 20 -2.19 6.14 12.33
N ARG A 21 -3.01 6.08 13.39
CA ARG A 21 -2.52 5.76 14.75
C ARG A 21 -2.65 4.25 14.97
N LEU A 22 -1.51 3.58 15.16
CA LEU A 22 -1.45 2.14 15.43
C LEU A 22 -1.21 1.91 16.93
N PRO A 23 -1.92 0.97 17.58
CA PRO A 23 -1.54 0.45 18.89
C PRO A 23 -0.09 -0.06 18.87
N THR A 24 0.65 0.16 19.95
CA THR A 24 2.08 -0.17 20.03
C THR A 24 2.37 -1.65 19.75
N ASP A 25 1.52 -2.54 20.24
CA ASP A 25 1.67 -3.99 20.04
C ASP A 25 1.51 -4.34 18.55
N LEU A 26 0.51 -3.73 17.89
CA LEU A 26 0.27 -3.93 16.47
C LEU A 26 1.43 -3.38 15.61
N HIS A 27 1.95 -2.21 15.95
CA HIS A 27 3.11 -1.64 15.27
C HIS A 27 4.35 -2.54 15.40
N SER A 28 4.60 -3.06 16.59
CA SER A 28 5.76 -3.93 16.88
C SER A 28 5.66 -5.24 16.09
N TRP A 29 4.47 -5.83 16.07
CA TRP A 29 4.21 -7.02 15.28
C TRP A 29 4.34 -6.77 13.77
N LEU A 30 3.76 -5.69 13.23
CA LEU A 30 3.90 -5.32 11.82
C LEU A 30 5.37 -5.08 11.42
N THR A 31 6.16 -4.48 12.31
CA THR A 31 7.60 -4.27 12.10
C THR A 31 8.35 -5.60 12.00
N ALA A 32 8.01 -6.58 12.85
CA ALA A 32 8.59 -7.92 12.76
C ALA A 32 8.20 -8.63 11.45
N GLN A 33 6.92 -8.54 11.05
CA GLN A 33 6.44 -9.12 9.80
C GLN A 33 7.13 -8.48 8.57
N ALA A 34 7.26 -7.16 8.54
CA ALA A 34 7.93 -6.45 7.47
C ALA A 34 9.40 -6.90 7.30
N LYS A 35 10.13 -7.11 8.41
CA LYS A 35 11.49 -7.67 8.39
C LYS A 35 11.52 -9.08 7.82
N THR A 36 10.64 -9.96 8.29
CA THR A 36 10.52 -11.35 7.78
C THR A 36 10.23 -11.37 6.29
N ASN A 37 9.33 -10.51 5.83
CA ASN A 37 8.90 -10.42 4.43
C ASN A 37 9.85 -9.59 3.56
N ARG A 38 10.93 -9.04 4.13
CA ARG A 38 11.91 -8.16 3.46
C ARG A 38 11.26 -6.96 2.75
N ARG A 39 10.24 -6.38 3.39
CA ARG A 39 9.45 -5.25 2.87
C ARG A 39 9.53 -4.06 3.83
N SER A 40 9.23 -2.87 3.31
CA SER A 40 9.01 -1.71 4.17
C SER A 40 7.75 -1.92 5.02
N LEU A 41 7.70 -1.28 6.20
CA LEU A 41 6.48 -1.30 7.03
C LEU A 41 5.25 -0.80 6.25
N ASN A 42 5.42 0.21 5.41
CA ASN A 42 4.33 0.75 4.58
C ASN A 42 3.83 -0.29 3.57
N SER A 43 4.75 -1.01 2.92
CA SER A 43 4.40 -2.08 1.98
C SER A 43 3.74 -3.28 2.67
N GLU A 44 4.11 -3.58 3.91
CA GLU A 44 3.46 -4.63 4.72
C GLU A 44 2.03 -4.22 5.11
N ILE A 45 1.84 -2.97 5.55
CA ILE A 45 0.51 -2.42 5.85
C ILE A 45 -0.38 -2.47 4.60
N LEU A 46 0.13 -1.99 3.47
CA LEU A 46 -0.60 -1.99 2.20
C LEU A 46 -1.00 -3.41 1.79
N HIS A 47 -0.07 -4.36 1.86
CA HIS A 47 -0.33 -5.75 1.48
C HIS A 47 -1.48 -6.39 2.28
N ARG A 48 -1.54 -6.10 3.58
CA ARG A 48 -2.61 -6.61 4.47
C ARG A 48 -3.96 -5.97 4.17
N ILE A 49 -4.00 -4.64 4.07
CA ILE A 49 -5.23 -3.91 3.74
C ILE A 49 -5.75 -4.35 2.37
N GLU A 50 -4.88 -4.50 1.38
CA GLU A 50 -5.27 -4.95 0.05
C GLU A 50 -5.79 -6.39 0.05
N GLY A 51 -5.19 -7.28 0.85
CA GLY A 51 -5.68 -8.65 1.04
C GLY A 51 -7.10 -8.68 1.61
N ASP A 52 -7.35 -7.92 2.67
CA ASP A 52 -8.66 -7.82 3.31
C ASP A 52 -9.68 -7.17 2.37
N PHE A 53 -9.29 -6.11 1.66
CA PHE A 53 -10.13 -5.41 0.70
C PHE A 53 -10.57 -6.34 -0.45
N ARG A 54 -9.63 -7.06 -1.08
CA ARG A 54 -9.93 -8.01 -2.16
C ARG A 54 -10.82 -9.15 -1.69
N THR A 55 -10.63 -9.61 -0.46
CA THR A 55 -11.47 -10.65 0.14
C THR A 55 -12.90 -10.13 0.36
N ALA A 56 -13.05 -8.91 0.88
CA ALA A 56 -14.35 -8.29 1.09
C ALA A 56 -15.10 -8.03 -0.23
N THR A 57 -14.41 -7.55 -1.27
CA THR A 57 -15.02 -7.33 -2.60
C THR A 57 -15.46 -8.64 -3.25
N ALA A 58 -14.63 -9.69 -3.18
CA ALA A 58 -14.98 -10.99 -3.75
C ALA A 58 -16.25 -11.60 -3.14
N ASN A 59 -16.50 -11.37 -1.83
CA ASN A 59 -17.72 -11.82 -1.17
C ASN A 59 -18.97 -10.99 -1.53
N THR A 60 -18.79 -9.80 -2.11
CA THR A 60 -19.92 -8.93 -2.53
C THR A 60 -20.33 -9.19 -3.98
N GLU A 61 -19.48 -9.87 -4.77
CA GLU A 61 -19.66 -10.10 -6.21
C GLU A 61 -20.18 -11.50 -6.56
N SER A 62 -20.69 -12.28 -5.58
CA SER A 62 -21.42 -13.54 -5.83
C SER A 62 -22.87 -13.47 -5.33
N PRO A 63 -23.87 -13.53 -6.23
CA PRO A 63 -25.19 -14.10 -5.95
C PRO A 63 -25.16 -15.64 -5.93
#